data_AF-A0A496U893-F1
#
_entry.id   AF-A0A496U893-F1
#
_cell.length_a   1.000
_cell.length_b   1.000
_cell.length_c   1.000
_cell.angle_alpha   90.00
_cell.angle_beta   90.00
_cell.angle_gamma   90.00
#
_symmetry.space_group_name_H-M   'P 1'
#
loop_
_entity.id
_entity.type
_entity.pdbx_description
1 polymer ?
#
loop_
_entity_poly.entity_id
_entity_poly.type
_entity_poly.pdbx_seq_one_letter_code
_entity_poly.pdbx_strand_id
1 'polypeptide(L)'
;MSVDNRFIRNRKYIAVNLILFAVLFLSVSFNKNYIRPVYRHHATVGVITGSFSNFMAAWVTSLFSFTFILVRKLQAKKARLFFYGASVFVFIALAVEEIVPYTGASSTCDAFDIAASGIGVLAAIATYEIFLKKRIVR
;
A
#
# COMPACT_ATOMS: atom_id res chain seq x y z
N MET A 1 -27.78 14.51 25.23
CA MET A 1 -26.63 13.62 24.92
C MET A 1 -26.17 13.89 23.50
N SER A 2 -25.20 14.80 23.30
CA SER A 2 -24.55 14.94 22.00
C SER A 2 -23.56 13.78 21.86
N VAL A 3 -23.89 12.80 21.03
CA VAL A 3 -22.91 11.79 20.60
C VAL A 3 -21.76 12.58 19.96
N ASP A 4 -20.62 12.61 20.64
CA ASP A 4 -19.46 13.42 20.28
C ASP A 4 -19.13 13.15 18.79
N ASN A 5 -19.29 14.19 17.97
CA ASN A 5 -19.18 14.13 16.51
C ASN A 5 -17.78 13.65 16.05
N ARG A 6 -16.80 13.61 16.98
CA ARG A 6 -15.49 12.96 16.80
C ARG A 6 -15.58 11.45 16.64
N PHE A 7 -16.50 10.78 17.33
CA PHE A 7 -16.61 9.32 17.34
C PHE A 7 -17.10 8.78 15.98
N ILE A 8 -18.13 9.41 15.40
CA ILE A 8 -18.67 9.05 14.08
C ILE A 8 -17.65 9.34 12.96
N ARG A 9 -16.90 10.43 13.08
CA ARG A 9 -15.86 10.81 12.11
C ARG A 9 -14.73 9.78 12.06
N ASN A 10 -14.33 9.22 13.20
CA ASN A 10 -13.28 8.20 13.27
C ASN A 10 -13.71 6.87 12.62
N ARG A 11 -15.01 6.51 12.69
CA ARG A 11 -15.53 5.27 12.05
C ARG A 11 -15.33 5.25 10.54
N LYS A 12 -15.49 6.39 9.86
CA LYS A 12 -15.28 6.48 8.40
C LYS A 12 -13.83 6.14 8.02
N TYR A 13 -12.85 6.60 8.78
CA TYR A 13 -11.44 6.34 8.51
C TYR A 13 -11.03 4.90 8.85
N ILE A 14 -11.62 4.32 9.90
CA ILE A 14 -11.48 2.90 10.21
C ILE A 14 -12.05 2.06 9.06
N ALA A 15 -13.23 2.40 8.55
CA ALA A 15 -13.84 1.71 7.41
C ALA A 15 -12.96 1.80 6.15
N VAL A 16 -12.37 2.96 5.86
CA VAL A 16 -11.43 3.11 4.73
C VAL A 16 -10.22 2.17 4.90
N ASN A 17 -9.61 2.11 6.08
CA ASN A 17 -8.51 1.19 6.33
C ASN A 17 -8.95 -0.28 6.23
N LEU A 18 -10.13 -0.64 6.74
CA LEU A 18 -10.66 -2.00 6.57
C LEU A 18 -10.88 -2.36 5.10
N ILE A 19 -11.37 -1.42 4.30
CA ILE A 19 -11.51 -1.61 2.85
C ILE A 19 -10.14 -1.75 2.19
N LEU A 20 -9.16 -0.91 2.52
CA LEU A 20 -7.80 -1.04 2.01
C LEU A 20 -7.21 -2.42 2.37
N PHE A 21 -7.37 -2.85 3.62
CA PHE A 21 -6.95 -4.18 4.05
C PHE A 21 -7.64 -5.30 3.26
N ALA A 22 -8.96 -5.21 3.06
CA ALA A 22 -9.70 -6.17 2.26
C ALA A 22 -9.23 -6.19 0.81
N VAL A 23 -8.98 -5.03 0.20
CA VAL A 23 -8.44 -4.91 -1.16
C VAL A 23 -7.06 -5.58 -1.24
N LEU A 24 -6.17 -5.32 -0.29
CA LEU A 24 -4.85 -5.95 -0.25
C LEU A 24 -4.97 -7.46 -0.13
N PHE A 25 -5.73 -7.92 0.88
CA PHE A 25 -5.89 -9.34 1.17
C PHE A 25 -6.51 -10.09 -0.01
N LEU A 26 -7.60 -9.57 -0.59
CA LEU A 26 -8.28 -10.18 -1.73
C LEU A 26 -7.39 -10.17 -2.97
N SER A 27 -6.72 -9.05 -3.27
CA SER A 27 -5.85 -8.96 -4.46
C SER A 27 -4.68 -9.93 -4.37
N VAL A 28 -4.01 -10.00 -3.22
CA VAL A 28 -2.88 -10.91 -3.02
C VAL A 28 -3.33 -12.36 -2.99
N SER A 29 -4.42 -12.68 -2.27
CA SER A 29 -4.93 -14.05 -2.18
C SER A 29 -5.47 -14.55 -3.53
N PHE A 30 -6.19 -13.70 -4.27
CA PHE A 30 -6.71 -14.05 -5.58
C PHE A 30 -5.57 -14.32 -6.57
N ASN A 31 -4.55 -13.46 -6.57
CA ASN A 31 -3.37 -13.64 -7.38
C ASN A 31 -2.61 -14.93 -7.05
N LYS A 32 -2.37 -15.21 -5.75
CA LYS A 32 -1.66 -16.41 -5.31
C LYS A 32 -2.42 -17.71 -5.56
N ASN A 33 -3.74 -17.71 -5.36
CA ASN A 33 -4.54 -18.94 -5.38
C ASN A 33 -5.15 -19.26 -6.75
N TYR A 34 -5.32 -18.26 -7.63
CA TYR A 34 -5.99 -18.46 -8.91
C TYR A 34 -5.10 -18.07 -10.11
N ILE A 35 -4.55 -16.86 -10.12
CA ILE A 35 -3.78 -16.39 -11.29
C ILE A 35 -2.45 -17.14 -11.42
N ARG A 36 -1.62 -17.10 -10.38
CA ARG A 36 -0.26 -17.67 -10.42
C ARG A 36 -0.25 -19.18 -10.73
N PRO A 37 -1.17 -20.01 -10.21
CA PRO A 37 -1.25 -21.43 -10.58
C PRO A 37 -1.61 -21.66 -12.06
N VAL A 38 -2.52 -20.87 -12.62
CA VAL A 38 -2.95 -20.98 -14.03
C VAL A 38 -1.79 -20.68 -14.99
N TYR A 39 -0.97 -19.69 -14.66
CA TYR A 39 0.12 -19.23 -15.53
C TYR A 39 1.50 -19.79 -15.17
N ARG A 40 1.57 -20.83 -14.32
CA ARG A 40 2.83 -21.38 -13.80
C ARG A 40 3.80 -21.85 -14.90
N HIS A 41 3.28 -22.20 -16.07
CA HIS A 41 4.06 -22.69 -17.21
C HIS A 41 4.68 -21.56 -18.05
N HIS A 42 4.30 -20.30 -17.82
CA HIS A 42 4.81 -19.14 -18.56
C HIS A 42 5.73 -18.31 -17.67
N ALA A 43 7.05 -18.43 -17.85
CA ALA A 43 8.07 -17.79 -17.01
C ALA A 43 7.84 -16.28 -16.83
N THR A 44 7.58 -15.55 -17.93
CA THR A 44 7.34 -14.10 -17.89
C THR A 44 6.09 -13.72 -17.10
N VAL A 45 5.00 -14.48 -17.25
CA VAL A 45 3.74 -14.24 -16.52
C VAL A 45 3.91 -14.60 -15.04
N GLY A 46 4.73 -15.61 -14.75
CA GLY A 46 5.12 -15.98 -13.38
C GLY A 46 5.82 -14.85 -12.63
N VAL A 47 6.74 -14.12 -13.29
CA VAL A 47 7.41 -12.95 -12.69
C VAL A 47 6.41 -11.83 -12.45
N ILE A 48 5.62 -11.44 -13.46
CA ILE A 48 4.64 -10.35 -13.33
C ILE A 48 3.64 -10.64 -12.21
N THR A 49 3.14 -11.86 -12.13
CA THR A 49 2.17 -12.28 -11.10
C THR A 49 2.83 -12.45 -9.74
N GLY A 50 4.10 -12.81 -9.65
CA GLY A 50 4.88 -12.74 -8.40
C GLY A 50 4.92 -11.30 -7.87
N SER A 51 5.46 -10.41 -8.68
CA SER A 51 5.72 -9.01 -8.33
C SER A 51 4.46 -8.18 -8.13
N PHE A 52 3.32 -8.59 -8.70
CA PHE A 52 2.02 -7.96 -8.44
C PHE A 52 1.68 -7.91 -6.94
N SER A 53 2.01 -8.96 -6.19
CA SER A 53 1.73 -9.01 -4.75
C SER A 53 2.53 -7.94 -4.00
N ASN A 54 3.81 -7.77 -4.37
CA ASN A 54 4.70 -6.77 -3.81
C ASN A 54 4.29 -5.34 -4.19
N PHE A 55 3.90 -5.12 -5.44
CA PHE A 55 3.29 -3.85 -5.87
C PHE A 55 2.05 -3.49 -5.03
N MET A 56 1.11 -4.43 -4.88
CA MET A 56 -0.12 -4.20 -4.13
C MET A 56 0.15 -3.95 -2.65
N ALA A 57 1.08 -4.72 -2.06
CA ALA A 57 1.52 -4.53 -0.68
C ALA A 57 2.06 -3.11 -0.49
N ALA A 58 3.03 -2.68 -1.30
CA ALA A 58 3.62 -1.35 -1.20
C ALA A 58 2.60 -0.22 -1.40
N TRP A 59 1.74 -0.34 -2.42
CA TRP A 59 0.75 0.67 -2.76
C TRP A 59 -0.28 0.85 -1.64
N VAL A 60 -0.90 -0.24 -1.21
CA VAL A 60 -2.00 -0.19 -0.24
C VAL A 60 -1.47 0.12 1.17
N THR A 61 -0.33 -0.46 1.56
CA THR A 61 0.20 -0.21 2.91
C THR A 61 0.62 1.24 3.12
N SER A 62 1.22 1.87 2.10
CA SER A 62 1.54 3.29 2.12
C SER A 62 0.30 4.15 2.33
N LEU A 63 -0.84 3.78 1.70
CA LEU A 63 -2.11 4.49 1.85
C LEU A 63 -2.74 4.38 3.24
N PHE A 64 -2.36 3.43 4.10
CA PHE A 64 -2.87 3.40 5.48
C PHE A 64 -2.52 4.67 6.25
N SER A 65 -1.30 5.19 6.04
CA SER A 65 -0.83 6.43 6.68
C SER A 65 -1.69 7.65 6.31
N PHE A 66 -2.37 7.59 5.15
CA PHE A 66 -3.22 8.66 4.67
C PHE A 66 -4.42 8.92 5.60
N THR A 67 -5.05 7.88 6.12
CA THR A 67 -6.19 8.05 7.04
C THR A 67 -5.79 8.76 8.33
N PHE A 68 -4.60 8.47 8.86
CA PHE A 68 -4.06 9.16 10.03
C PHE A 68 -3.88 10.66 9.77
N ILE A 69 -3.33 11.02 8.60
CA ILE A 69 -3.16 12.42 8.17
C ILE A 69 -4.51 13.15 8.11
N LEU A 70 -5.54 12.49 7.57
CA LEU A 70 -6.89 13.05 7.47
C LEU A 70 -7.55 13.24 8.85
N VAL A 71 -7.36 12.30 9.77
CA VAL A 71 -7.89 12.37 11.14
C VAL A 71 -7.24 13.52 11.92
N ARG A 72 -5.92 13.66 11.81
CA ARG A 72 -5.13 14.67 12.54
C ARG A 72 -5.22 16.07 11.93
N LYS A 73 -5.84 16.22 10.74
CA LYS A 73 -5.95 17.50 10.02
C LYS A 73 -4.60 18.22 9.91
N LEU A 74 -3.54 17.49 9.57
CA LEU A 74 -2.21 18.06 9.44
C LEU A 74 -2.19 19.14 8.33
N GLN A 75 -1.41 20.19 8.54
CA GLN A 75 -1.13 21.19 7.49
C GLN A 75 -0.49 20.52 6.28
N ALA A 76 -0.80 20.99 5.06
CA ALA A 76 -0.41 20.34 3.81
C ALA A 76 1.10 20.02 3.72
N LYS A 77 1.99 20.93 4.16
CA LYS A 77 3.44 20.70 4.18
C LYS A 77 3.83 19.55 5.11
N LYS A 78 3.31 19.54 6.35
CA LYS A 78 3.59 18.49 7.34
C LYS A 78 2.98 17.14 6.93
N ALA A 79 1.79 17.18 6.34
CA ALA A 79 1.10 16.01 5.80
C ALA A 79 1.93 15.34 4.69
N ARG A 80 2.45 16.12 3.73
CA ARG A 80 3.35 15.61 2.68
C ARG A 80 4.59 14.95 3.23
N LEU A 81 5.29 15.63 4.15
CA LEU A 81 6.49 15.08 4.78
C LEU A 81 6.20 13.74 5.48
N PHE A 82 5.10 13.67 6.23
CA PHE A 82 4.69 12.44 6.91
C PHE A 82 4.35 11.32 5.92
N PHE A 83 3.57 11.61 4.87
CA PHE A 83 3.18 10.62 3.86
C PHE A 83 4.40 10.09 3.10
N TYR A 84 5.31 10.97 2.69
CA TYR A 84 6.54 10.58 1.99
C TYR A 84 7.47 9.78 2.90
N GLY A 85 7.62 10.18 4.16
CA GLY A 85 8.38 9.42 5.15
C GLY A 85 7.80 8.02 5.37
N ALA A 86 6.48 7.90 5.54
CA ALA A 86 5.81 6.61 5.67
C ALA A 86 5.97 5.75 4.42
N SER A 87 5.87 6.35 3.24
CA SER A 87 6.05 5.69 1.94
C SER A 87 7.47 5.14 1.77
N VAL A 88 8.49 5.93 2.11
CA VAL A 88 9.89 5.48 2.12
C VAL A 88 10.12 4.37 3.12
N PHE A 89 9.54 4.48 4.33
CA PHE A 89 9.62 3.43 5.33
C PHE A 89 9.02 2.11 4.83
N VAL A 90 7.84 2.14 4.20
CA VAL A 90 7.20 0.96 3.61
C VAL A 90 8.09 0.34 2.53
N PHE A 91 8.65 1.16 1.63
CA PHE A 91 9.57 0.66 0.61
C PHE A 91 10.77 -0.04 1.21
N ILE A 92 11.43 0.58 2.21
CA ILE A 92 12.59 -0.01 2.89
C ILE A 92 12.19 -1.31 3.58
N ALA A 93 11.06 -1.36 4.29
CA ALA A 93 10.61 -2.55 4.98
C ALA A 93 10.39 -3.74 4.01
N LEU A 94 9.75 -3.49 2.86
CA LEU A 94 9.54 -4.52 1.83
C LEU A 94 10.84 -4.92 1.13
N ALA A 95 11.70 -3.95 0.78
CA ALA A 95 12.98 -4.24 0.16
C ALA A 95 13.91 -5.04 1.09
N VAL A 96 13.91 -4.74 2.39
CA VAL A 96 14.66 -5.53 3.38
C VAL A 96 14.08 -6.93 3.51
N GLU A 97 12.76 -7.11 3.45
CA GLU A 97 12.14 -8.44 3.49
C GLU A 97 12.52 -9.30 2.27
N GLU A 98 12.68 -8.70 1.09
CA GLU A 98 13.17 -9.42 -0.09
C GLU A 98 14.66 -9.80 -0.03
N ILE A 99 15.48 -9.00 0.66
CA ILE A 99 16.93 -9.25 0.83
C ILE A 99 17.18 -10.24 1.97
N VAL A 100 16.47 -10.05 3.10
CA VAL A 100 16.57 -10.86 4.31
C VAL A 100 15.16 -11.37 4.65
N PRO A 101 14.71 -12.46 4.02
CA PRO A 101 13.38 -12.99 4.22
C PRO A 101 13.17 -13.42 5.67
N TYR A 102 12.35 -12.64 6.40
CA TYR A 102 11.90 -12.98 7.75
C TYR A 102 10.75 -13.99 7.73
N THR A 103 10.02 -14.04 6.62
CA THR A 103 9.00 -15.05 6.34
C THR A 103 9.53 -15.93 5.22
N GLY A 104 9.68 -17.24 5.46
CA GLY A 104 10.34 -18.18 4.53
C GLY A 104 9.57 -18.47 3.22
N ALA A 105 8.93 -17.46 2.62
CA ALA A 105 8.00 -17.57 1.51
C ALA A 105 8.59 -17.23 0.12
N SER A 106 9.84 -16.73 0.04
CA SER A 106 10.49 -16.33 -1.22
C SER A 106 11.93 -16.82 -1.33
N SER A 107 12.33 -17.14 -2.57
CA SER A 107 13.72 -17.36 -2.97
C SER A 107 14.45 -16.02 -2.97
N THR A 108 15.56 -15.97 -2.23
CA THR A 108 16.40 -14.81 -1.96
C THR A 108 16.62 -13.85 -3.14
N CYS A 109 16.35 -12.55 -2.92
CA CYS A 109 16.78 -11.41 -3.74
C CYS A 109 16.16 -11.30 -5.16
N ASP A 110 14.83 -11.27 -5.28
CA ASP A 110 14.16 -10.99 -6.55
C ASP A 110 14.12 -9.47 -6.84
N ALA A 111 14.97 -9.03 -7.78
CA ALA A 111 15.04 -7.64 -8.20
C ALA A 111 13.70 -7.11 -8.77
N PHE A 112 12.86 -7.98 -9.35
CA PHE A 112 11.54 -7.58 -9.84
C PHE A 112 10.58 -7.23 -8.72
N ASP A 113 10.69 -7.91 -7.57
CA ASP A 113 9.83 -7.69 -6.41
C ASP A 113 10.21 -6.41 -5.65
N ILE A 114 11.51 -6.10 -5.58
CA ILE A 114 12.00 -4.80 -5.11
C ILE A 114 11.53 -3.69 -6.04
N ALA A 115 11.66 -3.87 -7.37
CA ALA A 115 11.21 -2.88 -8.35
C ALA A 115 9.70 -2.65 -8.26
N ALA A 116 8.90 -3.71 -8.13
CA ALA A 116 7.46 -3.63 -7.98
C ALA A 116 7.04 -2.92 -6.69
N SER A 117 7.75 -3.16 -5.58
CA SER A 117 7.55 -2.40 -4.34
C SER A 117 7.82 -0.90 -4.55
N GLY A 118 8.90 -0.55 -5.26
CA GLY A 118 9.20 0.83 -5.62
C GLY A 118 8.09 1.49 -6.45
N ILE A 119 7.61 0.80 -7.49
CA ILE A 119 6.50 1.26 -8.32
C ILE A 119 5.22 1.43 -7.50
N GLY A 120 4.93 0.50 -6.58
CA GLY A 120 3.76 0.58 -5.69
C GLY A 120 3.80 1.80 -4.78
N VAL A 121 4.97 2.11 -4.21
CA VAL A 121 5.15 3.33 -3.40
C VAL A 121 4.99 4.60 -4.24
N LEU A 122 5.54 4.64 -5.46
CA LEU A 122 5.32 5.78 -6.37
C LEU A 122 3.84 5.95 -6.72
N ALA A 123 3.12 4.87 -6.97
CA ALA A 123 1.68 4.89 -7.19
C ALA A 123 0.91 5.43 -5.97
N ALA A 124 1.35 5.12 -4.75
CA ALA A 124 0.75 5.64 -3.52
C ALA A 124 0.96 7.15 -3.39
N ILE A 125 2.18 7.62 -3.66
CA ILE A 125 2.52 9.05 -3.68
C ILE A 125 1.68 9.80 -4.72
N ALA A 126 1.56 9.26 -5.94
CA ALA A 126 0.73 9.85 -6.98
C ALA A 126 -0.74 9.93 -6.55
N THR A 127 -1.28 8.85 -5.97
CA THR A 127 -2.66 8.79 -5.44
C THR A 127 -2.90 9.87 -4.40
N TYR A 128 -1.96 10.02 -3.46
CA TYR A 128 -2.02 11.02 -2.41
C TYR A 128 -2.00 12.46 -2.97
N GLU A 129 -1.08 12.78 -3.88
CA GLU A 129 -0.98 14.12 -4.47
C GLU A 129 -2.20 14.47 -5.33
N ILE A 130 -2.78 13.52 -6.06
CA ILE A 130 -4.04 13.73 -6.79
C ILE A 130 -5.16 14.12 -5.82
N PHE A 131 -5.25 13.44 -4.67
CA PHE A 131 -6.26 13.76 -3.67
C PHE A 131 -6.02 15.13 -3.03
N LEU A 132 -4.77 15.48 -2.73
CA LEU A 132 -4.40 16.75 -2.11
C LEU A 132 -4.71 17.93 -3.03
N LYS A 133 -4.37 17.81 -4.33
CA LYS A 133 -4.74 18.81 -5.35
C LYS A 133 -6.25 19.05 -5.39
N LYS A 134 -7.07 18.00 -5.36
CA LYS A 134 -8.55 18.12 -5.33
C LYS A 134 -9.08 18.83 -4.07
N ARG A 135 -8.35 18.82 -2.96
CA ARG A 135 -8.72 19.53 -1.72
C ARG A 135 -8.28 20.99 -1.67
N ILE A 136 -7.23 21.37 -2.40
CA ILE A 136 -6.76 22.76 -2.45
C ILE A 136 -7.59 23.59 -3.43
N VAL A 137 -8.10 22.96 -4.49
CA VAL A 137 -8.93 23.60 -5.53
C VAL A 137 -10.41 23.75 -5.11
N ARG A 138 -10.80 23.19 -3.96
CA ARG A 138 -12.14 23.35 -3.34
C ARG A 138 -12.05 24.23 -2.11
#